data_AF-A0A1I7YH58-F1
#
_entry.id   AF-A0A1I7YH58-F1
#
_cell.length_a   1.000
_cell.length_b   1.000
_cell.length_c   1.000
_cell.angle_alpha   90.00
_cell.angle_beta   90.00
_cell.angle_gamma   90.00
#
_symmetry.space_group_name_H-M   'P 1'
#
loop_
_entity.id
_entity.type
_entity.pdbx_description
1 polymer ?
#
loop_
_entity_poly.entity_id
_entity_poly.type
_entity_poly.pdbx_seq_one_letter_code
_entity_poly.pdbx_strand_id
1 'polypeptide(L)'
;MVINYDIPVTHDTAEPDFETYLHRIGRTGRFGHPGLAVNFADSDRAMEIVDMIANHFGVEILKLDTEDDKQLERVENMRGFS
;
A
#
# COMPACT_ATOMS: atom_id res chain seq x y z
N MET A 1 -5.96 8.16 -4.85
CA MET A 1 -4.67 7.56 -4.48
C MET A 1 -4.38 7.86 -3.01
N VAL A 2 -3.76 6.92 -2.30
CA VAL A 2 -3.25 7.07 -0.94
C VAL A 2 -1.77 6.70 -0.94
N ILE A 3 -0.95 7.44 -0.20
CA ILE A 3 0.47 7.16 0.00
C ILE A 3 0.71 7.01 1.50
N ASN A 4 1.21 5.85 1.93
CA ASN A 4 1.69 5.62 3.28
C ASN A 4 3.22 5.82 3.28
N TYR A 5 3.69 6.97 3.76
CA TYR A 5 5.12 7.19 3.99
C TYR A 5 5.62 6.33 5.16
N ASP A 6 4.83 6.27 6.23
CA ASP A 6 5.01 5.34 7.35
C ASP A 6 3.79 4.40 7.42
N ILE A 7 4.06 3.10 7.49
CA ILE A 7 3.03 2.07 7.62
C ILE A 7 2.43 2.17 9.04
N PRO A 8 1.10 2.20 9.19
CA PRO A 8 0.49 2.37 10.50
C PRO A 8 0.77 1.15 11.39
N VAL A 9 1.25 1.44 12.60
CA VAL A 9 1.51 0.46 13.65
C VAL A 9 0.83 0.89 14.95
N THR A 10 0.55 -0.09 15.81
CA THR A 10 0.06 0.16 17.17
C THR A 10 1.13 0.86 18.00
N HIS A 11 0.72 1.77 18.88
CA HIS A 11 1.65 2.58 19.68
C HIS A 11 2.42 1.75 20.70
N ASP A 12 1.79 0.70 21.24
CA ASP A 12 2.33 -0.05 22.38
C ASP A 12 3.22 -1.23 21.97
N THR A 13 2.91 -1.87 20.84
CA THR A 13 3.58 -3.12 20.41
C THR A 13 4.35 -2.98 19.10
N ALA A 14 4.21 -1.84 18.39
CA ALA A 14 4.76 -1.65 17.04
C ALA A 14 4.38 -2.80 16.06
N GLU A 15 3.18 -3.33 16.25
CA GLU A 15 2.56 -4.35 15.37
C GLU A 15 1.67 -3.66 14.34
N PRO A 16 1.36 -4.29 13.19
CA PRO A 16 0.54 -3.67 12.16
C PRO A 16 -0.84 -3.23 12.71
N ASP A 17 -1.21 -1.98 12.46
CA ASP A 17 -2.55 -1.48 12.73
C ASP A 17 -3.43 -1.68 11.48
N PHE A 18 -4.03 -2.87 11.39
CA PHE A 18 -4.83 -3.29 10.24
C PHE A 18 -6.06 -2.39 10.00
N GLU A 19 -6.71 -1.94 11.07
CA GLU A 19 -7.91 -1.09 10.97
C GLU A 19 -7.54 0.29 10.41
N THR A 20 -6.48 0.90 10.95
CA THR A 20 -5.97 2.17 10.43
C THR A 20 -5.49 2.02 8.98
N TYR A 21 -4.80 0.93 8.64
CA TYR A 21 -4.37 0.67 7.27
C TYR A 21 -5.56 0.61 6.31
N LEU A 22 -6.58 -0.20 6.64
CA LEU A 22 -7.79 -0.35 5.83
C LEU A 22 -8.52 0.99 5.66
N HIS A 23 -8.64 1.78 6.74
CA HIS A 23 -9.26 3.10 6.69
C HIS A 23 -8.51 4.11 5.84
N ARG A 24 -7.17 4.06 5.84
CA ARG A 24 -6.34 4.93 4.97
C ARG A 24 -6.60 4.59 3.51
N ILE A 25 -6.45 3.33 3.12
CA ILE A 25 -6.61 2.93 1.71
C ILE A 25 -8.07 3.00 1.25
N GLY A 26 -9.04 2.83 2.14
CA GLY A 26 -10.47 2.99 1.83
C GLY A 26 -10.88 4.42 1.42
N ARG A 27 -9.98 5.41 1.53
CA ARG A 27 -10.17 6.76 0.99
C ARG A 27 -9.88 6.86 -0.50
N THR A 28 -9.15 5.91 -1.07
CA THR A 28 -8.89 5.82 -2.50
C THR A 28 -9.90 4.86 -3.15
N GLY A 29 -10.47 5.26 -4.29
CA GLY A 29 -11.56 4.52 -4.95
C GLY A 29 -12.93 4.95 -4.45
N ARG A 30 -13.61 5.78 -5.24
CA ARG A 30 -15.01 6.18 -5.02
C ARG A 30 -15.76 6.05 -6.34
N PHE A 31 -17.06 5.77 -6.24
CA PHE A 31 -17.94 5.71 -7.41
C PHE A 31 -17.48 4.72 -8.50
N GLY A 32 -17.06 3.52 -8.08
CA GLY A 32 -16.66 2.44 -9.01
C GLY A 32 -15.28 2.58 -9.66
N HIS A 33 -14.53 3.63 -9.33
CA HIS A 33 -13.15 3.79 -9.83
C HIS A 33 -12.16 3.02 -8.96
N PRO A 34 -11.18 2.32 -9.56
CA PRO A 34 -10.14 1.63 -8.80
C PRO A 34 -9.28 2.65 -8.01
N GLY A 35 -8.96 2.30 -6.77
CA GLY A 35 -8.05 3.06 -5.93
C GLY A 35 -6.61 2.55 -6.04
N LEU A 36 -5.64 3.45 -5.92
CA LEU A 36 -4.21 3.10 -5.80
C LEU A 36 -3.68 3.45 -4.41
N ALA A 37 -3.07 2.47 -3.74
CA ALA A 37 -2.33 2.66 -2.49
C ALA A 37 -0.85 2.32 -2.71
N VAL A 38 0.05 3.18 -2.24
CA VAL A 38 1.50 2.97 -2.29
C VAL A 38 2.05 3.03 -0.87
N ASN A 39 2.86 2.04 -0.49
CA ASN A 39 3.54 1.99 0.80
C ASN A 39 5.02 2.20 0.60
N PHE A 40 5.62 3.06 1.42
CA PHE A 40 7.07 3.18 1.54
C PHE A 40 7.51 2.26 2.68
N ALA A 41 8.46 1.39 2.39
CA ALA A 41 9.09 0.51 3.36
C ALA A 41 10.60 0.69 3.23
N ASP A 42 11.20 1.35 4.22
CA ASP A 42 12.61 1.77 4.23
C ASP A 42 13.52 0.83 5.03
N SER A 43 12.94 -0.24 5.59
CA SER A 43 13.61 -1.19 6.48
C SER A 43 13.01 -2.58 6.35
N ASP A 44 13.75 -3.60 6.77
CA ASP A 44 13.28 -4.99 6.78
C ASP A 44 12.04 -5.14 7.67
N ARG A 45 11.99 -4.44 8.81
CA ARG A 45 10.80 -4.43 9.68
C ARG A 45 9.58 -3.82 8.98
N ALA A 46 9.76 -2.74 8.23
CA ALA A 46 8.67 -2.16 7.45
C ALA A 46 8.17 -3.14 6.38
N MET A 47 9.08 -3.84 5.70
CA MET A 47 8.73 -4.90 4.74
C MET A 47 7.95 -6.04 5.40
N GLU A 48 8.40 -6.53 6.56
CA GLU A 48 7.67 -7.54 7.34
C GLU A 48 6.25 -7.09 7.69
N ILE A 49 6.06 -5.82 8.07
CA ILE A 49 4.75 -5.25 8.37
C ILE A 49 3.86 -5.24 7.12
N VAL A 50 4.40 -4.86 5.95
CA VAL A 50 3.65 -4.95 4.68
C VAL A 50 3.22 -6.39 4.40
N ASP A 51 4.12 -7.35 4.60
CA ASP A 51 3.82 -8.76 4.37
C ASP A 51 2.74 -9.28 5.34
N MET A 52 2.80 -8.88 6.61
CA MET A 52 1.75 -9.20 7.59
C MET A 52 0.39 -8.62 7.19
N ILE A 53 0.36 -7.38 6.68
CA ILE A 53 -0.86 -6.75 6.16
C ILE A 53 -1.40 -7.49 4.94
N ALA A 54 -0.53 -7.82 3.98
CA ALA A 54 -0.89 -8.60 2.79
C ALA A 54 -1.54 -9.94 3.17
N ASN A 55 -0.89 -10.67 4.09
CA ASN A 55 -1.37 -11.95 4.61
C ASN A 55 -2.69 -11.81 5.37
N HIS A 56 -2.84 -10.78 6.22
CA HIS A 56 -4.06 -10.55 7.00
C HIS A 56 -5.29 -10.34 6.12
N PHE A 57 -5.16 -9.56 5.04
CA PHE A 57 -6.25 -9.30 4.10
C PHE A 57 -6.36 -10.32 2.97
N GLY A 58 -5.42 -11.27 2.86
CA GLY A 58 -5.38 -12.25 1.78
C GLY A 58 -5.19 -11.62 0.40
N VAL A 59 -4.41 -10.53 0.33
CA VAL A 59 -4.13 -9.78 -0.91
C VAL A 59 -2.64 -9.80 -1.22
N GLU A 60 -2.30 -9.71 -2.50
CA GLU A 60 -0.93 -9.51 -2.93
C GLU A 60 -0.59 -8.01 -2.93
N ILE A 61 0.47 -7.62 -2.23
CA ILE A 61 1.06 -6.28 -2.33
C ILE A 61 2.34 -6.41 -3.13
N LEU A 62 2.30 -5.95 -4.38
CA LEU A 62 3.43 -6.04 -5.31
C LEU A 62 4.53 -5.06 -4.89
N LYS A 63 5.77 -5.56 -4.83
CA LYS A 63 6.95 -4.70 -4.72
C LYS A 63 7.12 -3.92 -6.02
N LEU A 64 7.20 -2.59 -5.90
CA LEU A 64 7.50 -1.70 -7.00
C LEU A 64 9.00 -1.42 -7.02
N ASP A 65 9.67 -1.87 -8.08
CA ASP A 65 11.03 -1.44 -8.39
C ASP A 65 10.97 -0.12 -9.16
N THR A 66 11.48 0.95 -8.55
CA THR A 66 11.47 2.28 -9.16
C THR A 66 12.52 2.44 -10.26
N GLU A 67 13.45 1.50 -10.40
CA GLU A 67 14.41 1.46 -11.51
C GLU A 67 13.86 0.68 -12.72
N ASP A 68 12.72 0.00 -12.58
CA ASP A 68 12.03 -0.70 -13.66
C ASP A 68 10.93 0.18 -14.28
N ASP A 69 11.28 0.87 -15.37
CA ASP A 69 10.37 1.73 -16.13
C ASP A 69 9.05 1.05 -16.51
N LYS A 70 9.04 -0.27 -16.73
CA LYS A 70 7.82 -1.00 -17.11
C LYS A 70 6.85 -1.12 -15.94
N GLN A 71 7.35 -1.22 -14.71
CA GLN A 71 6.49 -1.27 -13.53
C GLN A 71 5.89 0.12 -13.25
N LEU A 72 6.67 1.18 -13.46
CA LEU A 72 6.19 2.56 -13.38
C LEU A 72 5.08 2.82 -14.42
N GLU A 73 5.30 2.43 -15.68
CA GLU A 73 4.31 2.57 -16.75
C GLU A 73 2.99 1.83 -16.43
N ARG A 74 3.06 0.65 -15.80
CA ARG A 74 1.85 -0.07 -15.34
C ARG A 74 1.06 0.70 -14.29
N VAL A 75 1.76 1.32 -13.33
CA VAL A 75 1.11 2.15 -12.29
C VAL A 75 0.48 3.40 -12.91
N GLU A 76 1.14 4.01 -13.90
CA GLU A 76 0.59 5.15 -14.66
C GLU A 76 -0.65 4.76 -15.47
N ASN A 77 -0.61 3.62 -16.16
CA ASN A 77 -1.74 3.09 -16.93
C ASN A 77 -2.95 2.75 -16.03
N MET A 78 -2.72 2.30 -14.79
CA MET A 78 -3.80 2.12 -13.80
C MET A 78 -4.48 3.44 -13.39
N ARG A 79 -3.79 4.58 -13.56
CA ARG A 79 -4.39 5.92 -13.34
C ARG A 79 -5.16 6.44 -14.56
N GLY A 80 -5.17 5.72 -15.68
CA GLY A 80 -5.83 6.09 -16.94
C GLY A 80 -7.36 6.06 -16.91
N PHE A 81 -7.96 6.87 -16.04
CA PHE A 81 -9.29 7.46 -16.19
C PHE A 81 -9.19 8.90 -15.66
N SER A 82 -8.67 9.79 -16.50
CA SER A 82 -8.89 11.24 -16.39
C SER A 82 -9.35 11.78 -17.72
#